data_AF-A0A310SV55-F1
#
_entry.id   AF-A0A310SV55-F1
#
_cell.length_a   1.000
_cell.length_b   1.000
_cell.length_c   1.000
_cell.angle_alpha   90.00
_cell.angle_beta   90.00
_cell.angle_gamma   90.00
#
_symmetry.space_group_name_H-M   'P 1'
#
loop_
_entity.id
_entity.type
_entity.pdbx_description
1 polymer ?
#
loop_
_entity_poly.entity_id
_entity_poly.type
_entity_poly.pdbx_seq_one_letter_code
_entity_poly.pdbx_strand_id
1 'polypeptide(L)'
;MLSFIHEDAFKHMNLCSLDLSNNQLSYVAQKLILHNCTSVTCRINLQGNPFKCNCALQWMLNDLIPKLYSAHPHLLDDLRCSWPLQISDMRMVHWYGWKDQIFCTNESVFNENLSMNAAGVVTHEMIKLDSSPGLLVAVGIATTVLTILIIVGIIWTQRIIMKKRRVNRKF
;
A
#
# COMPACT_ATOMS: atom_id res chain seq x y z
N MET A 1 -14.34 -17.11 15.62
CA MET A 1 -14.42 -16.03 14.62
C MET A 1 -15.24 -16.52 13.44
N LEU A 2 -16.09 -15.68 12.87
CA LEU A 2 -17.01 -16.06 11.80
C LEU A 2 -16.29 -16.06 10.45
N SER A 3 -16.37 -17.15 9.69
CA SER A 3 -15.70 -17.29 8.37
C SER A 3 -16.66 -17.51 7.21
N PHE A 4 -17.93 -17.84 7.50
CA PHE A 4 -18.95 -18.10 6.50
C PHE A 4 -20.31 -17.62 7.01
N ILE A 5 -21.10 -17.06 6.10
CA ILE A 5 -22.50 -16.71 6.34
C ILE A 5 -23.29 -17.22 5.15
N HIS A 6 -24.36 -17.96 5.43
CA HIS A 6 -25.27 -18.40 4.39
C HIS A 6 -25.91 -17.19 3.72
N GLU A 7 -25.99 -17.22 2.40
CA GLU A 7 -26.41 -16.11 1.55
C GLU A 7 -27.87 -15.64 1.79
N ASP A 8 -28.70 -16.50 2.39
CA ASP A 8 -30.08 -16.20 2.82
C ASP A 8 -30.22 -15.98 4.34
N ALA A 9 -29.12 -15.84 5.10
CA ALA A 9 -29.18 -15.78 6.56
C ALA A 9 -30.05 -14.64 7.11
N PHE A 10 -30.13 -13.53 6.39
CA PHE A 10 -30.95 -12.37 6.76
C PHE A 10 -32.22 -12.23 5.92
N LYS A 11 -32.56 -13.25 5.11
CA LYS A 11 -33.74 -13.22 4.24
C LYS A 11 -35.00 -13.01 5.09
N HIS A 12 -35.79 -12.01 4.71
CA HIS A 12 -36.99 -11.53 5.44
C HIS A 12 -36.73 -10.69 6.71
N MET A 13 -35.48 -10.29 6.98
CA MET A 13 -35.17 -9.33 8.04
C MET A 13 -35.12 -7.91 7.47
N ASN A 14 -35.65 -6.94 8.22
CA ASN A 14 -35.49 -5.51 7.91
C ASN A 14 -34.38 -4.93 8.78
N LEU A 15 -33.15 -4.88 8.26
CA LEU A 15 -31.97 -4.49 9.03
C LEU A 15 -31.70 -2.98 8.90
N CYS A 16 -31.56 -2.30 10.04
CA CYS A 16 -31.10 -0.90 10.09
C CYS A 16 -29.57 -0.80 10.20
N SER A 17 -28.92 -1.79 10.81
CA SER A 17 -27.47 -1.83 10.98
C SER A 17 -27.02 -3.29 11.03
N LEU A 18 -25.89 -3.58 10.37
CA LEU A 18 -25.24 -4.88 10.34
C LEU A 18 -23.75 -4.65 10.55
N ASP A 19 -23.22 -5.17 11.66
CA ASP A 19 -21.78 -5.15 11.94
C ASP A 19 -21.23 -6.57 11.89
N LEU A 20 -20.34 -6.81 10.93
CA LEU A 20 -19.60 -8.06 10.76
C LEU A 20 -18.09 -7.78 10.72
N SER A 21 -17.65 -6.64 11.26
CA SER A 21 -16.25 -6.25 11.27
C SER A 21 -15.38 -7.20 12.10
N ASN A 22 -14.07 -7.21 11.80
CA ASN A 22 -13.05 -7.98 12.53
C ASN A 22 -13.36 -9.49 12.63
N ASN A 23 -13.89 -10.05 11.55
CA ASN A 23 -14.13 -11.49 11.40
C ASN A 23 -13.15 -12.09 10.37
N GLN A 24 -13.41 -13.32 9.95
CA GLN A 24 -12.58 -14.05 8.98
C GLN A 24 -13.33 -14.27 7.65
N LEU A 25 -14.21 -13.34 7.29
CA LEU A 25 -14.98 -13.44 6.05
C LEU A 25 -14.07 -13.13 4.86
N SER A 26 -13.79 -14.15 4.05
CA SER A 26 -13.08 -13.94 2.78
C SER A 26 -14.00 -13.54 1.64
N TYR A 27 -15.31 -13.77 1.81
CA TYR A 27 -16.34 -13.56 0.80
C TYR A 27 -17.67 -13.20 1.47
N VAL A 28 -18.46 -12.35 0.82
CA VAL A 28 -19.84 -12.04 1.20
C VAL A 28 -20.69 -12.03 -0.07
N ALA A 29 -21.80 -12.77 -0.04
CA ALA A 29 -22.73 -12.80 -1.17
C ALA A 29 -23.47 -11.46 -1.31
N GLN A 30 -23.55 -10.94 -2.52
CA GLN A 30 -24.27 -9.69 -2.84
C GLN A 30 -25.70 -9.71 -2.28
N LYS A 31 -26.39 -10.85 -2.44
CA LYS A 31 -27.78 -10.98 -2.03
C LYS A 31 -28.00 -10.90 -0.51
N LEU A 32 -26.99 -11.27 0.28
CA LEU A 32 -27.03 -11.16 1.74
C LEU A 32 -27.22 -9.69 2.17
N ILE A 33 -26.59 -8.78 1.43
CA ILE A 33 -26.52 -7.36 1.74
C ILE A 33 -27.61 -6.58 1.00
N LEU A 34 -27.74 -6.74 -0.32
CA LEU A 34 -28.64 -5.90 -1.12
C LEU A 34 -30.12 -6.15 -0.85
N HIS A 35 -30.54 -7.39 -0.57
CA HIS A 35 -31.97 -7.67 -0.32
C HIS A 35 -32.45 -7.19 1.05
N ASN A 36 -31.56 -7.12 2.05
CA ASN A 36 -31.94 -6.88 3.44
C ASN A 36 -31.61 -5.45 3.91
N CYS A 37 -30.89 -4.69 3.08
CA CYS A 37 -30.44 -3.33 3.34
C CYS A 37 -30.96 -2.37 2.28
N THR A 38 -32.29 -2.33 2.10
CA THR A 38 -32.97 -1.51 1.09
C THR A 38 -33.05 -0.03 1.47
N SER A 39 -32.97 0.29 2.77
CA SER A 39 -32.93 1.69 3.24
C SER A 39 -31.57 2.34 2.97
N VAL A 40 -31.60 3.63 2.62
CA VAL A 40 -30.42 4.49 2.49
C VAL A 40 -29.67 4.63 3.82
N THR A 41 -30.38 4.48 4.95
CA THR A 41 -29.81 4.60 6.30
C THR A 41 -29.11 3.35 6.82
N CYS A 42 -29.19 2.24 6.09
CA CYS A 42 -28.68 0.98 6.60
C CYS A 42 -27.14 0.97 6.64
N ARG A 43 -26.60 0.76 7.84
CA ARG A 43 -25.15 0.79 8.14
C ARG A 43 -24.59 -0.62 8.02
N ILE A 44 -23.60 -0.83 7.15
CA ILE A 44 -22.97 -2.14 6.95
C ILE A 44 -21.48 -2.00 7.24
N ASN A 45 -21.01 -2.60 8.32
CA ASN A 45 -19.60 -2.61 8.69
C ASN A 45 -18.99 -3.98 8.38
N LEU A 46 -18.09 -4.02 7.39
CA LEU A 46 -17.37 -5.23 6.95
C LEU A 46 -15.86 -5.14 7.20
N GLN A 47 -15.39 -4.09 7.88
CA GLN A 47 -13.97 -3.77 8.02
C GLN A 47 -13.18 -4.88 8.75
N GLY A 48 -11.87 -4.97 8.49
CA GLY A 48 -11.01 -5.93 9.19
C GLY A 48 -11.26 -7.41 8.84
N ASN A 49 -11.91 -7.69 7.72
CA ASN A 49 -12.09 -9.05 7.19
C ASN A 49 -11.11 -9.34 6.04
N PRO A 50 -10.62 -10.59 5.90
CA PRO A 50 -9.60 -10.93 4.91
C PRO A 50 -10.18 -11.19 3.50
N PHE A 51 -10.73 -10.16 2.86
CA PHE A 51 -11.45 -10.32 1.59
C PHE A 51 -10.56 -10.78 0.43
N LYS A 52 -11.05 -11.79 -0.31
CA LYS A 52 -10.49 -12.22 -1.59
C LYS A 52 -11.15 -11.43 -2.72
N CYS A 53 -10.55 -10.31 -3.08
CA CYS A 53 -11.01 -9.37 -4.09
C CYS A 53 -10.83 -9.92 -5.51
N ASN A 54 -11.74 -10.83 -5.87
CA ASN A 54 -11.89 -11.38 -7.21
C ASN A 54 -13.26 -11.02 -7.79
N CYS A 55 -13.56 -11.52 -8.98
CA CYS A 55 -14.78 -11.15 -9.69
C CYS A 55 -16.07 -11.38 -8.88
N ALA A 56 -16.08 -12.37 -7.98
CA ALA A 56 -17.24 -12.65 -7.15
C ALA A 56 -17.55 -11.51 -6.15
N LEU A 57 -16.57 -10.64 -5.83
CA LEU A 57 -16.73 -9.45 -4.99
C LEU A 57 -16.82 -8.13 -5.79
N GLN A 58 -16.87 -8.17 -7.13
CA GLN A 58 -16.97 -6.96 -7.96
C GLN A 58 -18.19 -6.10 -7.59
N TRP A 59 -19.28 -6.75 -7.18
CA TRP A 59 -20.49 -6.06 -6.69
C TRP A 59 -20.20 -5.11 -5.52
N MET A 60 -19.19 -5.39 -4.68
CA MET A 60 -18.85 -4.50 -3.58
C MET A 60 -18.39 -3.14 -4.12
N LEU A 61 -17.57 -3.12 -5.17
CA LEU A 61 -17.12 -1.87 -5.80
C LEU A 61 -18.26 -1.14 -6.51
N ASN A 62 -19.16 -1.89 -7.14
CA ASN A 62 -20.24 -1.32 -7.96
C ASN A 62 -21.41 -0.79 -7.13
N ASP A 63 -21.76 -1.48 -6.04
CA ASP A 63 -23.00 -1.22 -5.29
C ASP A 63 -22.72 -0.76 -3.85
N LEU A 64 -21.85 -1.46 -3.13
CA LEU A 64 -21.62 -1.23 -1.70
C LEU A 64 -20.77 0.02 -1.46
N ILE A 65 -19.63 0.13 -2.13
CA ILE A 65 -18.69 1.24 -1.97
C ILE A 65 -19.36 2.58 -2.26
N PRO A 66 -20.10 2.79 -3.37
CA PRO A 66 -20.79 4.06 -3.61
C PRO A 66 -21.79 4.41 -2.52
N LYS A 67 -22.57 3.43 -2.05
CA LYS A 67 -23.55 3.64 -0.98
C LYS A 67 -22.89 4.06 0.33
N LEU A 68 -21.82 3.38 0.73
CA LEU A 68 -21.08 3.69 1.95
C LEU A 68 -20.29 5.00 1.83
N TYR A 69 -19.73 5.30 0.67
CA TYR A 69 -18.99 6.53 0.42
C TYR A 69 -19.87 7.76 0.60
N SER A 70 -21.12 7.73 0.17
CA SER A 70 -22.05 8.85 0.36
C SER A 70 -22.66 8.91 1.77
N ALA A 71 -22.99 7.76 2.38
CA ALA A 71 -23.73 7.74 3.63
C ALA A 71 -22.85 7.67 4.89
N HIS A 72 -21.80 6.84 4.88
CA HIS A 72 -20.98 6.53 6.05
C HIS A 72 -19.51 6.25 5.67
N PRO A 73 -18.73 7.27 5.26
CA PRO A 73 -17.36 7.08 4.75
C PRO A 73 -16.41 6.33 5.70
N HIS A 74 -16.58 6.51 7.01
CA HIS A 74 -15.79 5.86 8.07
C HIS A 74 -15.91 4.32 8.08
N LEU A 75 -16.90 3.74 7.40
CA LEU A 75 -17.04 2.29 7.24
C LEU A 75 -16.14 1.72 6.14
N LEU A 76 -15.37 2.56 5.46
CA LEU A 76 -14.45 2.21 4.37
C LEU A 76 -12.97 2.29 4.76
N ASP A 77 -12.64 2.84 5.94
CA ASP A 77 -11.27 3.13 6.34
C ASP A 77 -10.39 1.87 6.35
N ASP A 78 -10.94 0.78 6.87
CA ASP A 78 -10.31 -0.55 6.99
C ASP A 78 -11.03 -1.63 6.18
N LEU A 79 -11.81 -1.22 5.16
CA LEU A 79 -12.36 -2.16 4.18
C LEU A 79 -11.34 -2.38 3.06
N ARG A 80 -10.57 -3.47 3.20
CA ARG A 80 -9.38 -3.76 2.38
C ARG A 80 -9.44 -5.13 1.74
N CYS A 81 -8.65 -5.30 0.69
CA CYS A 81 -8.38 -6.59 0.08
C CYS A 81 -7.23 -7.30 0.82
N SER A 82 -7.33 -8.61 1.01
CA SER A 82 -6.21 -9.44 1.49
C SER A 82 -5.66 -10.36 0.40
N TRP A 83 -6.38 -10.49 -0.71
CA TRP A 83 -5.95 -11.24 -1.88
C TRP A 83 -6.66 -10.68 -3.13
N PRO A 84 -6.05 -10.71 -4.32
CA PRO A 84 -4.72 -11.22 -4.66
C PRO A 84 -3.58 -10.37 -4.09
N LEU A 85 -2.36 -10.94 -4.05
CA LEU A 85 -1.18 -10.32 -3.43
C LEU A 85 -0.89 -8.92 -3.99
N GLN A 86 -1.17 -8.70 -5.27
CA GLN A 86 -0.96 -7.45 -6.00
C GLN A 86 -1.80 -6.29 -5.44
N ILE A 87 -2.96 -6.59 -4.86
CA ILE A 87 -3.85 -5.60 -4.23
C ILE A 87 -4.05 -5.86 -2.74
N SER A 88 -3.19 -6.68 -2.15
CA SER A 88 -3.23 -6.91 -0.71
C SER A 88 -3.04 -5.58 0.02
N ASP A 89 -3.80 -5.39 1.08
CA ASP A 89 -3.86 -4.19 1.92
C ASP A 89 -4.37 -2.91 1.24
N MET A 90 -4.74 -2.96 -0.04
CA MET A 90 -5.40 -1.82 -0.71
C MET A 90 -6.84 -1.66 -0.22
N ARG A 91 -7.22 -0.42 0.08
CA ARG A 91 -8.59 -0.07 0.46
C ARG A 91 -9.50 -0.14 -0.76
N MET A 92 -10.66 -0.78 -0.61
CA MET A 92 -11.63 -0.94 -1.71
C MET A 92 -12.14 0.40 -2.27
N VAL A 93 -12.16 1.45 -1.45
CA VAL A 93 -12.54 2.81 -1.88
C VAL A 93 -11.57 3.42 -2.89
N HIS A 94 -10.34 2.90 -3.03
CA HIS A 94 -9.37 3.39 -4.01
C HIS A 94 -9.92 3.34 -5.44
N TRP A 95 -10.75 2.34 -5.75
CA TRP A 95 -11.36 2.15 -7.06
C TRP A 95 -12.73 2.80 -7.21
N TYR A 96 -13.15 3.63 -6.25
CA TYR A 96 -14.42 4.35 -6.34
C TYR A 96 -14.40 5.29 -7.55
N GLY A 97 -15.43 5.17 -8.41
CA GLY A 97 -15.59 5.98 -9.62
C GLY A 97 -14.85 5.44 -10.86
N TRP A 98 -14.14 4.32 -10.75
CA TRP A 98 -13.52 3.68 -11.92
C TRP A 98 -14.59 2.98 -12.77
N LYS A 99 -14.43 3.01 -14.09
CA LYS A 99 -15.39 2.42 -15.04
C LYS A 99 -15.13 0.94 -15.35
N ASP A 100 -13.92 0.47 -15.08
CA ASP A 100 -13.51 -0.90 -15.38
C ASP A 100 -13.84 -1.88 -14.24
N GLN A 101 -14.08 -3.14 -14.58
CA GLN A 101 -14.32 -4.20 -13.59
C GLN A 101 -13.00 -4.67 -12.96
N ILE A 102 -12.50 -3.89 -12.00
CA ILE A 102 -11.18 -4.08 -11.37
C ILE A 102 -10.92 -5.49 -10.84
N PHE A 103 -11.92 -6.15 -10.25
CA PHE A 103 -11.74 -7.48 -9.68
C PHE A 103 -11.99 -8.62 -10.69
N CYS A 104 -12.59 -8.32 -11.85
CA CYS A 104 -12.90 -9.30 -12.90
C CYS A 104 -11.92 -9.26 -14.08
N THR A 105 -10.96 -8.35 -14.10
CA THR A 105 -9.92 -8.33 -15.14
C THR A 105 -9.00 -9.53 -15.00
N ASN A 106 -8.62 -10.15 -16.11
CA ASN A 106 -7.60 -11.20 -16.12
C ASN A 106 -6.33 -10.66 -15.47
N GLU A 107 -5.63 -11.48 -14.66
CA GLU A 107 -4.43 -11.07 -13.90
C GLU A 107 -3.37 -10.34 -14.75
N SER A 108 -3.32 -10.61 -16.06
CA SER A 108 -2.46 -9.93 -17.03
C SER A 108 -2.75 -8.44 -17.22
N VAL A 109 -4.02 -8.02 -17.12
CA VAL A 109 -4.47 -6.63 -17.29
C VAL A 109 -4.22 -5.82 -16.03
N PHE A 110 -4.10 -6.48 -14.87
CA PHE A 110 -3.77 -5.80 -13.61
C PHE A 110 -2.41 -5.09 -13.69
N ASN A 111 -1.44 -5.69 -14.39
CA ASN A 111 -0.13 -5.08 -14.62
C ASN A 111 -0.19 -3.86 -15.56
N GLU A 112 -1.10 -3.82 -16.53
CA GLU A 112 -1.24 -2.71 -17.48
C GLU A 112 -2.03 -1.53 -16.88
N ASN A 113 -3.12 -1.81 -16.14
CA ASN A 113 -3.96 -0.76 -15.54
C ASN A 113 -3.40 -0.20 -14.23
N LEU A 114 -2.61 -0.98 -13.48
CA LEU A 114 -1.87 -0.43 -12.34
C LEU A 114 -0.78 0.54 -12.84
N SER A 115 -0.14 0.25 -13.98
CA SER A 115 0.83 1.15 -14.62
C SER A 115 0.18 2.50 -15.04
N MET A 116 -1.06 2.46 -15.54
CA MET A 116 -1.76 3.68 -16.00
C MET A 116 -2.20 4.63 -14.87
N ASN A 117 -2.36 4.14 -13.63
CA ASN A 117 -2.71 4.97 -12.46
C ASN A 117 -1.56 5.11 -11.44
N ALA A 118 -0.52 4.27 -11.53
CA ALA A 118 0.76 4.40 -10.84
C ALA A 118 1.73 5.37 -11.52
N ALA A 119 1.33 6.01 -12.64
CA ALA A 119 2.00 7.21 -13.14
C ALA A 119 2.05 8.34 -12.08
N GLY A 120 1.28 8.22 -10.98
CA GLY A 120 1.39 9.06 -9.79
C GLY A 120 2.29 8.51 -8.67
N VAL A 121 2.30 7.21 -8.37
CA VAL A 121 3.06 6.61 -7.25
C VAL A 121 3.24 5.11 -7.50
N VAL A 122 4.45 4.60 -7.24
CA VAL A 122 4.92 3.19 -7.31
C VAL A 122 5.57 2.78 -8.64
N THR A 123 6.81 3.25 -8.84
CA THR A 123 7.79 2.62 -9.70
C THR A 123 8.39 1.41 -8.99
N HIS A 124 8.15 0.21 -9.51
CA HIS A 124 9.05 -0.93 -9.32
C HIS A 124 9.79 -1.23 -10.64
N GLU A 125 10.27 -0.18 -11.29
CA GLU A 125 11.32 -0.28 -12.29
C GLU A 125 12.65 -0.08 -11.58
N MET A 126 13.66 -0.89 -11.90
CA MET A 126 15.03 -0.65 -11.45
C MET A 126 15.36 0.82 -11.69
N ILE A 127 15.77 1.54 -10.64
CA ILE A 127 16.14 2.94 -10.76
C ILE A 127 17.33 3.02 -11.73
N LYS A 128 17.05 3.26 -13.01
CA LYS A 128 18.02 3.87 -13.91
C LYS A 128 18.17 5.28 -13.40
N LEU A 129 19.14 5.48 -12.50
CA LEU A 129 19.69 6.80 -12.24
C LEU A 129 20.31 7.24 -13.56
N ASP A 130 19.53 7.96 -14.37
CA ASP A 130 20.04 8.75 -15.48
C ASP A 130 20.94 9.83 -14.88
N SER A 131 22.18 9.42 -14.66
CA SER A 131 23.21 10.23 -14.05
C SER A 131 23.66 11.20 -15.11
N SER A 132 23.22 12.46 -14.99
CA SER A 132 23.80 13.55 -15.77
C SER A 132 25.33 13.50 -15.63
N PRO A 133 26.10 13.67 -16.72
CA PRO A 133 27.57 13.68 -16.67
C PRO A 133 28.12 14.60 -15.58
N GLY A 134 27.42 15.70 -15.27
CA GLY A 134 27.79 16.62 -14.19
C GLY A 134 27.75 16.01 -12.79
N LEU A 135 26.81 15.10 -12.51
CA LEU A 135 26.69 14.44 -11.21
C LEU A 135 27.84 13.45 -10.98
N LEU A 136 28.21 12.68 -12.00
CA LEU A 136 29.33 11.73 -11.92
C LEU A 136 30.66 12.45 -11.67
N VAL A 137 30.86 13.58 -12.35
CA VAL A 137 32.06 14.43 -12.14
C VAL A 137 32.08 15.00 -10.73
N ALA A 138 30.96 15.51 -10.23
CA ALA A 138 30.87 16.06 -8.88
C ALA A 138 31.17 15.00 -7.79
N VAL A 139 30.65 13.79 -7.96
CA VAL A 139 30.91 12.67 -7.03
C VAL A 139 32.38 12.24 -7.09
N GLY A 140 32.97 12.18 -8.29
CA GLY A 140 34.40 11.90 -8.45
C GLY A 140 35.31 12.93 -7.76
N ILE A 141 34.99 14.22 -7.90
CA ILE A 141 35.74 15.28 -7.22
C ILE A 141 35.56 15.20 -5.71
N ALA A 142 34.34 14.99 -5.21
CA ALA A 142 34.09 14.90 -3.77
C ALA A 142 34.84 13.73 -3.13
N THR A 143 34.81 12.56 -3.77
CA THR A 143 35.51 11.35 -3.29
C THR A 143 37.02 11.52 -3.28
N THR A 144 37.60 12.06 -4.36
CA THR A 144 39.05 12.34 -4.42
C THR A 144 39.49 13.33 -3.35
N VAL A 145 38.76 14.44 -3.17
CA VAL A 145 39.06 15.42 -2.11
C VAL A 145 39.04 14.79 -0.72
N LEU A 146 38.02 13.97 -0.42
CA LEU A 146 37.91 13.27 0.86
C LEU A 146 39.10 12.32 1.09
N THR A 147 39.52 11.57 0.07
CA THR A 147 40.67 10.66 0.20
C THR A 147 41.97 11.41 0.48
N ILE A 148 42.19 12.56 -0.16
CA ILE A 148 43.37 13.40 0.06
C ILE A 148 43.38 13.96 1.48
N LEU A 149 42.24 14.47 1.97
CA LEU A 149 42.13 15.00 3.33
C LEU A 149 42.43 13.93 4.39
N ILE A 150 41.97 12.70 4.19
CA ILE A 150 42.26 11.57 5.08
C ILE A 150 43.76 11.27 5.10
N ILE A 151 44.40 11.15 3.93
CA ILE A 151 45.84 10.86 3.84
C ILE A 151 46.68 11.96 4.50
N VAL A 152 46.36 13.23 4.23
CA VAL A 152 47.05 14.36 4.85
C VAL A 152 46.89 14.34 6.37
N GLY A 153 45.68 14.06 6.86
CA GLY A 153 45.41 13.91 8.29
C GLY A 153 46.24 12.80 8.94
N ILE A 154 46.34 11.64 8.28
CA ILE A 154 47.19 10.52 8.76
C ILE A 154 48.66 10.93 8.80
N ILE A 155 49.19 11.59 7.76
CA ILE A 155 50.58 12.05 7.74
C ILE A 155 50.84 13.10 8.82
N TRP A 156 49.92 14.03 9.02
CA TRP A 156 50.03 15.07 10.06
C TRP A 156 50.04 14.47 11.46
N THR A 157 49.11 13.57 11.76
CA THR A 157 49.05 12.88 13.06
C THR A 157 50.33 12.08 13.32
N GLN A 158 50.83 11.34 12.33
CA GLN A 158 52.11 10.63 12.44
C GLN A 158 53.29 11.58 12.69
N ARG A 159 53.35 12.72 11.98
CA ARG A 159 54.41 13.72 12.20
C ARG A 159 54.37 14.35 13.59
N ILE A 160 53.17 14.63 14.12
CA ILE A 160 52.99 15.16 15.47
C ILE A 160 53.43 14.12 16.51
N ILE A 161 53.02 12.86 16.35
CA ILE A 161 53.43 11.75 17.24
C ILE A 161 54.96 11.58 17.21
N MET A 162 55.58 11.63 16.04
CA MET A 162 57.04 11.55 15.89
C MET A 162 57.77 12.74 16.54
N LYS A 163 57.26 13.97 16.39
CA LYS A 163 57.81 15.14 17.09
C LYS A 163 57.69 15.00 18.61
N LYS A 164 56.54 14.55 19.12
CA LYS A 164 56.33 14.32 20.56
C LYS A 164 57.27 13.25 21.12
N ARG A 165 57.52 12.17 20.37
CA ARG A 165 58.52 11.13 20.71
C ARG A 165 59.96 11.66 20.77
N ARG A 166 60.33 12.61 19.90
CA ARG A 166 61.68 13.22 19.92
C ARG A 166 61.89 14.16 21.11
N VAL A 167 60.83 14.83 21.58
CA VAL A 167 60.89 15.69 22.78
C VAL A 167 60.99 14.86 24.07
N ASN A 168 60.22 13.77 24.18
CA ASN A 168 60.30 12.86 25.33
C ASN A 168 61.61 12.04 25.44
N ARG A 169 62.46 12.03 24.40
CA ARG A 169 63.80 11.42 24.45
C ARG A 169 64.91 12.39 24.88
N LYS A 170 64.60 13.68 25.05
CA LYS A 170 65.54 14.73 25.47
C LYS A 170 65.39 15.14 26.94
N PHE A 171 64.59 14.39 27.71
CA PHE A 171 64.49 14.46 29.16
C PHE A 171 64.94 13.13 29.76
#